data_AF-A0A960UVC8-F1
#
_entry.id   AF-A0A960UVC8-F1
#
_cell.length_a   1.000
_cell.length_b   1.000
_cell.length_c   1.000
_cell.angle_alpha   90.00
_cell.angle_beta   90.00
_cell.angle_gamma   90.00
#
_symmetry.space_group_name_H-M   'P 1'
#
loop_
_entity.id
_entity.type
_entity.pdbx_description
1 polymer ?
#
loop_
_entity_poly.entity_id
_entity_poly.type
_entity_poly.pdbx_seq_one_letter_code
_entity_poly.pdbx_strand_id
1 'polypeptide(L)' 'MTEQKKELLKRYNEALQLYKGRQWKEAIEGFKKALEVDPDDGPSRLYVQRSEEYLANPPGDDWDGVFVMKTK' A
#
# COMPACT_ATOMS: atom_id res chain seq x y z
N MET A 1 1.18 -20.97 9.71
CA MET A 1 1.63 -19.77 8.98
C MET A 1 3.15 -19.81 8.90
N THR A 2 3.73 -19.77 7.70
CA THR A 2 5.20 -19.80 7.54
C THR A 2 5.83 -18.50 8.04
N GLU A 3 7.12 -18.54 8.39
CA GLU A 3 7.86 -17.33 8.81
C GLU A 3 7.86 -16.25 7.72
N GLN A 4 7.98 -16.64 6.45
CA GLN A 4 7.83 -15.72 5.31
C GLN A 4 6.46 -15.03 5.29
N LYS A 5 5.38 -15.76 5.57
CA LYS A 5 4.03 -15.19 5.59
C LYS A 5 3.83 -14.25 6.78
N LYS A 6 4.46 -14.51 7.93
CA LYS A 6 4.47 -13.59 9.08
C LYS A 6 5.19 -12.28 8.73
N GLU A 7 6.36 -12.38 8.11
CA GLU A 7 7.15 -11.22 7.71
C GLU A 7 6.43 -10.39 6.64
N LEU A 8 5.83 -11.04 5.64
CA LEU A 8 4.98 -10.39 4.63
C LEU A 8 3.85 -9.60 5.30
N LEU A 9 3.09 -10.23 6.20
CA LEU A 9 1.98 -9.58 6.90
C LEU A 9 2.45 -8.43 7.77
N LYS A 10 3.62 -8.54 8.42
CA LYS A 10 4.18 -7.44 9.21
C LYS A 10 4.47 -6.23 8.33
N ARG A 11 5.22 -6.42 7.24
CA ARG A 11 5.57 -5.35 6.28
C ARG A 11 4.34 -4.73 5.63
N TYR A 12 3.40 -5.57 5.21
CA TYR A 12 2.14 -5.13 4.64
C TYR A 12 1.35 -4.26 5.63
N ASN A 13 1.25 -4.66 6.90
CA ASN A 13 0.51 -3.88 7.90
C ASN A 13 1.19 -2.55 8.22
N GLU A 14 2.53 -2.51 8.30
CA GLU A 14 3.29 -1.28 8.48
C GLU A 14 3.05 -0.32 7.30
N ALA A 15 3.14 -0.81 6.07
CA ALA A 15 2.87 -0.04 4.85
C ALA A 15 1.41 0.44 4.78
N LEU A 16 0.45 -0.35 5.27
CA LEU A 16 -0.96 0.02 5.31
C LEU A 16 -1.24 1.16 6.30
N GLN A 17 -0.50 1.25 7.42
CA GLN A 17 -0.62 2.40 8.33
C GLN A 17 -0.13 3.68 7.66
N LEU A 18 1.00 3.60 6.95
CA LEU A 18 1.54 4.73 6.18
C LEU A 18 0.56 5.18 5.08
N TYR A 19 -0.03 4.23 4.35
CA TYR A 19 -1.06 4.51 3.35
C TYR A 19 -2.25 5.26 3.96
N LYS A 20 -2.78 4.78 5.10
CA LYS A 20 -3.88 5.45 5.82
C LYS A 20 -3.49 6.84 6.33
N GLY A 21 -2.22 7.04 6.66
CA GLY A 21 -1.65 8.34 7.02
C GLY A 21 -1.34 9.27 5.85
N ARG A 22 -1.71 8.89 4.60
CA ARG A 22 -1.38 9.64 3.36
C ARG A 22 0.13 9.78 3.11
N GLN A 23 0.95 8.95 3.76
CA GLN A 23 2.39 8.88 3.57
C GLN A 23 2.70 7.99 2.37
N TRP A 24 2.31 8.45 1.18
CA TRP A 24 2.31 7.62 -0.03
C TRP A 24 3.69 7.10 -0.41
N LYS A 25 4.74 7.92 -0.28
CA LYS A 25 6.11 7.53 -0.63
C LYS A 25 6.59 6.42 0.29
N GLU A 26 6.42 6.60 1.59
CA GLU A 26 6.80 5.62 2.60
C GLU A 26 5.96 4.34 2.50
N ALA A 27 4.66 4.46 2.17
CA ALA A 27 3.79 3.33 1.91
C ALA A 27 4.28 2.50 0.71
N ILE A 28 4.64 3.15 -0.41
CA ILE A 28 5.21 2.47 -1.59
C ILE A 28 6.45 1.68 -1.22
N GLU A 29 7.38 2.27 -0.47
CA GLU A 29 8.60 1.58 -0.03
C GLU A 29 8.28 0.39 0.88
N GLY A 30 7.31 0.54 1.79
CA GLY A 30 6.84 -0.54 2.66
C GLY A 30 6.23 -1.71 1.89
N PHE A 31 5.37 -1.43 0.90
CA PHE A 31 4.76 -2.48 0.08
C PHE A 31 5.78 -3.14 -0.86
N LYS A 32 6.75 -2.39 -1.41
CA LYS A 32 7.87 -2.97 -2.17
C LYS A 32 8.69 -3.95 -1.32
N LYS A 33 8.95 -3.62 -0.06
CA LYS A 33 9.59 -4.52 0.90
C LYS A 33 8.78 -5.79 1.20
N ALA A 34 7.45 -5.74 1.13
CA ALA A 34 6.59 -6.91 1.18
C ALA A 34 6.69 -7.76 -0.10
N LEU A 35 6.76 -7.11 -1.27
CA LEU A 35 6.98 -7.77 -2.56
C LEU A 35 8.36 -8.42 -2.70
N GLU A 36 9.38 -7.95 -1.96
CA GLU A 36 10.66 -8.67 -1.84
C GLU A 36 10.52 -10.02 -1.13
N VAL A 37 9.54 -10.17 -0.23
CA VAL A 37 9.26 -11.42 0.49
C VAL A 37 8.39 -12.35 -0.35
N ASP A 38 7.35 -11.80 -0.96
CA ASP A 38 6.45 -12.49 -1.88
C ASP A 38 6.14 -11.59 -3.08
N PRO A 39 6.84 -11.77 -4.22
CA PRO A 39 6.60 -10.99 -5.43
C PRO A 39 5.17 -11.11 -5.96
N ASP A 40 4.45 -12.16 -5.56
CA ASP A 40 3.08 -12.46 -5.96
C ASP A 40 2.00 -11.94 -5.01
N ASP A 41 2.37 -11.19 -3.98
CA ASP A 41 1.42 -10.55 -3.08
C ASP A 41 0.56 -9.50 -3.82
N GLY A 42 -0.61 -9.93 -4.26
CA GLY A 42 -1.59 -9.10 -4.97
C GLY A 42 -1.97 -7.82 -4.21
N PRO A 43 -2.28 -7.89 -2.90
CA PRO A 43 -2.52 -6.70 -2.08
C PRO A 43 -1.38 -5.68 -2.11
N SER A 44 -0.12 -6.06 -1.86
CA SER A 44 0.99 -5.10 -1.89
C SER A 44 1.16 -4.44 -3.27
N ARG A 45 1.04 -5.20 -4.37
CA ARG A 45 1.07 -4.61 -5.73
C ARG A 45 -0.03 -3.58 -5.94
N LEU A 46 -1.25 -3.90 -5.51
CA LEU A 46 -2.39 -2.99 -5.61
C LEU A 46 -2.15 -1.69 -4.83
N TYR A 47 -1.64 -1.78 -3.60
CA TYR A 47 -1.39 -0.58 -2.80
C TYR A 47 -0.20 0.23 -3.28
N VAL A 48 0.83 -0.36 -3.90
CA VAL A 48 1.88 0.40 -4.61
C VAL A 48 1.23 1.25 -5.70
N GLN A 49 0.44 0.64 -6.59
CA GLN A 49 -0.22 1.36 -7.67
C GLN A 49 -1.12 2.49 -7.14
N ARG A 50 -1.95 2.22 -6.14
CA ARG A 50 -2.83 3.24 -5.54
C ARG A 50 -2.06 4.39 -4.91
N SER A 51 -0.96 4.08 -4.22
CA SER A 51 -0.12 5.09 -3.59
C SER A 51 0.59 5.95 -4.64
N GLU A 52 1.02 5.36 -5.76
CA GLU A 52 1.59 6.10 -6.90
C GLU A 52 0.52 7.01 -7.53
N GLU A 53 -0.71 6.53 -7.70
CA GLU A 53 -1.84 7.33 -8.20
C GLU A 53 -2.15 8.50 -7.26
N TYR A 54 -2.15 8.30 -5.95
CA TYR A 54 -2.36 9.38 -4.97
C TYR A 54 -1.18 10.31 -4.81
N LEU A 55 0.04 9.84 -5.06
CA LEU A 55 1.20 10.72 -5.10
C LEU A 55 1.14 11.66 -6.30
N ALA A 56 0.67 11.17 -7.46
CA ALA A 56 0.47 11.97 -8.67
C ALA A 56 -0.79 12.85 -8.60
N ASN A 57 -1.87 12.33 -7.99
CA ASN A 57 -3.15 12.99 -7.83
C ASN A 57 -3.61 12.90 -6.37
N PRO A 58 -3.12 13.79 -5.49
CA PRO A 58 -3.47 13.78 -4.08
C PRO A 58 -4.99 13.79 -3.89
N PRO A 59 -5.54 12.92 -3.04
CA PRO A 59 -6.96 12.94 -2.76
C PRO A 59 -7.31 14.18 -1.93
N GLY A 60 -8.58 14.56 -1.94
CA GLY A 60 -9.08 15.71 -1.19
C GLY A 60 -8.86 15.59 0.32
N ASP A 61 -9.02 16.70 1.03
CA ASP A 61 -8.89 16.74 2.50
C ASP A 61 -9.89 15.81 3.20
N ASP A 62 -10.99 15.48 2.54
CA ASP A 62 -12.05 14.55 2.94
C ASP A 62 -11.71 13.06 2.75
N TRP A 63 -10.51 12.73 2.26
CA TRP A 63 -10.12 11.33 2.07
C TRP A 63 -10.09 10.52 3.38
N ASP A 64 -10.93 9.50 3.45
CA ASP A 64 -11.20 8.67 4.62
C ASP A 64 -10.44 7.32 4.60
N GLY A 65 -9.50 7.15 3.67
CA GLY A 65 -8.78 5.89 3.46
C GLY A 65 -9.39 5.00 2.39
N VAL A 66 -10.52 5.37 1.78
CA VAL A 66 -11.15 4.60 0.71
C VAL A 66 -10.52 4.93 -0.63
N PHE A 67 -10.14 3.89 -1.37
CA PHE A 67 -9.76 4.08 -2.76
C PHE A 67 -11.00 4.32 -3.61
N VAL A 68 -11.26 5.59 -3.94
CA VAL A 68 -12.33 5.98 -4.87
C VAL A 68 -11.89 5.59 -6.28
N MET A 69 -12.30 4.39 -6.72
CA MET A 69 -12.23 4.04 -8.14
C MET A 69 -13.06 5.05 -8.92
N LYS A 70 -12.39 5.94 -9.67
CA LYS A 70 -13.05 6.76 -10.68
C LYS A 70 -13.42 5.85 -11.86
N THR A 71 -14.52 5.11 -11.74
CA THR A 71 -15.14 4.49 -12.91
C THR A 71 -15.62 5.60 -13.84
N LYS A 72 -15.25 5.45 -15.12
CA LYS A 72 -15.56 6.33 -16.23
C LYS A 72 -17.04 6.32 -16.57
#